data_AF-A0A167W3L8-F1
#
_entry.id   AF-A0A167W3L8-F1
#
_cell.length_a   1.000
_cell.length_b   1.000
_cell.length_c   1.000
_cell.angle_alpha   90.00
_cell.angle_beta   90.00
_cell.angle_gamma   90.00
#
_symmetry.space_group_name_H-M   'P 1'
#
loop_
_entity.id
_entity.type
_entity.pdbx_description
1 polymer ?
#
loop_
_entity_poly.entity_id
_entity_poly.type
_entity_poly.pdbx_seq_one_letter_code
_entity_poly.pdbx_strand_id
1 'polypeptide(L)'
;MHRWIGLTPHGFETMFLVDESAKHNKGMAHALGPTAMIVEYHRMQNKPGGRLDDFLRESVVPSVDKCLHNLAKTVRDGNNKSQSNDGRFKISLLELCTQIFVHGTTTVFFGDKIWDVNHSFVESFELWERTNWKFMFQMPDLMSKDMVKARDALIATFAGYLSIPTSERGDMCWFVKSVEGMLRDVGLDVGLEVDDMAKIPMLHHWAIVGNTYKVTFWAVAYLVHNKSLLESVCEEIAPASTRFIDGEGNWNVCINESYTADASRCPLLDAVISEVLRLGVSTALNSSFFSRNASPGKLHLV
;
A
#
# COMPACT_ATOMS: atom_id res chain seq x y z
N MET A 1 -8.78 -9.46 12.50
CA MET A 1 -7.65 -8.50 12.34
C MET A 1 -7.64 -7.42 13.43
N HIS A 2 -8.64 -6.54 13.53
CA HIS A 2 -8.70 -5.47 14.56
C HIS A 2 -8.53 -5.95 16.02
N ARG A 3 -9.14 -7.06 16.43
CA ARG A 3 -8.87 -7.65 17.76
C ARG A 3 -7.47 -8.26 17.88
N TRP A 4 -6.98 -8.87 16.80
CA TRP A 4 -5.70 -9.58 16.80
C TRP A 4 -4.50 -8.62 16.83
N ILE A 5 -4.63 -7.43 16.22
CA ILE A 5 -3.61 -6.38 16.31
C ILE A 5 -3.54 -5.75 17.72
N GLY A 6 -4.46 -6.16 18.61
CA GLY A 6 -4.46 -5.74 20.01
C GLY A 6 -5.17 -4.43 20.26
N LEU A 7 -6.23 -4.09 19.50
CA LEU A 7 -7.13 -3.01 19.91
C LEU A 7 -7.72 -3.33 21.29
N THR A 8 -7.85 -2.31 22.13
CA THR A 8 -8.59 -2.43 23.39
C THR A 8 -10.06 -2.78 23.12
N PRO A 9 -10.79 -3.35 24.10
CA PRO A 9 -12.22 -3.61 23.93
C PRO A 9 -13.00 -2.36 23.54
N HIS A 10 -12.69 -1.22 24.17
CA HIS A 10 -13.31 0.07 23.86
C HIS A 10 -12.96 0.55 22.45
N GLY A 11 -11.67 0.58 22.10
CA GLY A 11 -11.24 0.98 20.75
C GLY A 11 -11.84 0.08 19.66
N PHE A 12 -11.98 -1.22 19.94
CA PHE A 12 -12.69 -2.13 19.06
C PHE A 12 -14.17 -1.74 18.94
N GLU A 13 -14.90 -1.54 20.03
CA GLU A 13 -16.31 -1.13 19.97
C GLU A 13 -16.50 0.18 19.20
N THR A 14 -15.70 1.20 19.49
CA THR A 14 -15.71 2.50 18.80
C THR A 14 -15.53 2.36 17.29
N MET A 15 -14.63 1.47 16.84
CA MET A 15 -14.38 1.25 15.41
C MET A 15 -15.54 0.61 14.64
N PHE A 16 -16.50 -0.02 15.33
CA PHE A 16 -17.65 -0.68 14.72
C PHE A 16 -18.99 -0.04 15.09
N LEU A 17 -19.02 0.92 16.01
CA LEU A 17 -20.22 1.65 16.38
C LEU A 17 -20.66 2.56 15.22
N VAL A 18 -21.94 2.49 14.87
CA VAL A 18 -22.57 3.40 13.91
C VAL A 18 -23.23 4.52 14.68
N ASP A 19 -22.72 5.73 14.52
CA ASP A 19 -23.30 6.96 15.05
C ASP A 19 -23.76 7.84 13.89
N GLU A 20 -25.08 7.98 13.73
CA GLU A 20 -25.69 8.80 12.67
C GLU A 20 -25.33 10.29 12.78
N SER A 21 -25.01 10.75 13.99
CA SER A 21 -24.65 12.16 14.26
C SER A 21 -23.17 12.47 13.99
N ALA A 22 -22.34 11.44 13.79
CA ALA A 22 -20.91 11.62 13.58
C ALA A 22 -20.60 12.43 12.32
N LYS A 23 -19.59 13.30 12.39
CA LYS A 23 -19.24 14.23 11.31
C LYS A 23 -18.95 13.53 9.98
N HIS A 24 -18.33 12.35 10.01
CA HIS A 24 -18.01 11.57 8.81
C HIS A 24 -19.25 11.01 8.09
N ASN A 25 -20.40 10.95 8.76
CA ASN A 25 -21.66 10.49 8.17
C ASN A 25 -22.48 11.61 7.52
N LYS A 26 -22.03 12.87 7.63
CA LYS A 26 -22.74 14.01 7.04
C LYS A 26 -22.79 13.92 5.52
N GLY A 27 -24.00 13.80 4.96
CA GLY A 27 -24.23 13.71 3.52
C GLY A 27 -24.09 12.31 2.93
N MET A 28 -23.87 11.29 3.77
CA MET A 28 -23.89 9.89 3.35
C MET A 28 -25.33 9.38 3.22
N ALA A 29 -25.56 8.47 2.27
CA ALA A 29 -26.88 7.85 2.10
C ALA A 29 -27.31 6.99 3.30
N HIS A 30 -26.33 6.36 3.96
CA HIS A 30 -26.49 5.57 5.17
C HIS A 30 -25.31 5.83 6.10
N ALA A 31 -25.54 5.85 7.41
CA ALA A 31 -24.48 5.99 8.39
C ALA A 31 -23.58 4.75 8.41
N LEU A 32 -22.28 4.99 8.49
CA LEU A 32 -21.25 3.97 8.56
C LEU A 32 -20.47 4.11 9.87
N GLY A 33 -20.05 2.97 10.42
CA GLY A 33 -19.06 2.93 11.48
C GLY A 33 -17.65 3.19 10.94
N PRO A 34 -16.68 3.60 11.77
CA PRO A 34 -15.34 3.98 11.33
C PRO A 34 -14.66 2.96 10.42
N THR A 35 -14.75 1.67 10.72
CA THR A 35 -14.15 0.61 9.90
C THR A 35 -14.68 0.61 8.47
N ALA A 36 -16.00 0.72 8.29
CA ALA A 36 -16.61 0.77 6.95
C ALA A 36 -16.32 2.09 6.26
N MET A 37 -16.26 3.19 7.02
CA MET A 37 -15.94 4.50 6.49
C MET A 37 -14.51 4.59 5.95
N ILE A 38 -13.53 3.90 6.55
CA ILE A 38 -12.17 3.85 5.99
C ILE A 38 -12.16 3.21 4.59
N VAL A 39 -12.90 2.12 4.40
CA VAL A 39 -13.05 1.49 3.07
C VAL A 39 -13.69 2.48 2.09
N GLU A 40 -14.67 3.26 2.54
CA GLU A 40 -15.31 4.26 1.72
C GLU A 40 -14.40 5.44 1.39
N TYR A 41 -13.58 5.94 2.33
CA TYR A 41 -12.51 6.90 2.03
C TYR A 41 -11.51 6.33 1.01
N HIS A 42 -11.14 5.05 1.12
CA HIS A 42 -10.28 4.44 0.13
C HIS A 42 -10.94 4.42 -1.27
N ARG A 43 -12.24 4.11 -1.36
CA ARG A 43 -12.99 4.20 -2.64
C ARG A 43 -13.06 5.62 -3.16
N MET A 44 -13.32 6.59 -2.28
CA MET A 44 -13.39 8.01 -2.64
C MET A 44 -12.03 8.55 -3.12
N GLN A 45 -10.92 8.09 -2.56
CA GLN A 45 -9.56 8.41 -3.03
C GLN A 45 -9.31 7.86 -4.44
N ASN A 46 -9.75 6.63 -4.70
CA ASN A 46 -9.44 5.89 -5.93
C ASN A 46 -10.54 5.97 -7.00
N LYS A 47 -11.57 6.79 -6.80
CA LYS A 47 -12.63 6.99 -7.80
C LYS A 47 -12.11 7.89 -8.93
N PRO A 48 -12.39 7.57 -10.21
CA PRO A 48 -12.03 8.44 -11.33
C PRO A 48 -12.52 9.88 -11.12
N GLY A 49 -11.62 10.84 -11.34
CA GLY A 49 -11.84 12.27 -11.15
C GLY A 49 -10.65 12.97 -10.50
N GLY A 50 -10.76 14.28 -10.29
CA GLY A 50 -9.63 15.14 -9.90
C GLY A 50 -8.81 14.62 -8.71
N ARG A 51 -9.45 14.04 -7.68
CA ARG A 51 -8.72 13.50 -6.53
C ARG A 51 -7.75 12.38 -6.89
N LEU A 52 -8.19 11.41 -7.70
CA LEU A 52 -7.32 10.32 -8.16
C LEU A 52 -6.27 10.88 -9.10
N ASP A 53 -6.68 11.72 -10.03
CA ASP A 53 -5.79 12.24 -11.07
C ASP A 53 -4.66 13.09 -10.46
N ASP A 54 -4.97 13.95 -9.50
CA ASP A 54 -3.99 14.79 -8.80
C ASP A 54 -3.08 13.91 -7.91
N PHE A 55 -3.64 12.91 -7.23
CA PHE A 55 -2.85 11.97 -6.44
C PHE A 55 -1.85 11.17 -7.31
N LEU A 56 -2.26 10.73 -8.50
CA LEU A 56 -1.37 10.02 -9.42
C LEU A 56 -0.28 10.96 -9.96
N ARG A 57 -0.67 12.12 -10.51
CA ARG A 57 0.24 13.05 -11.18
C ARG A 57 1.18 13.78 -10.23
N GLU A 58 0.69 14.21 -9.07
CA GLU A 58 1.44 15.05 -8.15
C GLU A 58 2.21 14.25 -7.09
N SER A 59 1.83 12.99 -6.84
CA SER A 59 2.42 12.18 -5.77
C SER A 59 2.96 10.83 -6.26
N VAL A 60 2.12 9.96 -6.81
CA VAL A 60 2.53 8.58 -7.15
C VAL A 60 3.61 8.54 -8.22
N VAL A 61 3.36 9.14 -9.39
CA VAL A 61 4.30 9.10 -10.52
C VAL A 61 5.64 9.76 -10.17
N PRO A 62 5.68 10.97 -9.59
CA PRO A 62 6.93 11.57 -9.14
C PRO A 62 7.67 10.74 -8.08
N SER A 63 6.96 10.06 -7.18
CA SER A 63 7.58 9.20 -6.17
C SER A 63 8.25 7.97 -6.79
N VAL A 64 7.58 7.30 -7.76
CA VAL A 64 8.18 6.18 -8.49
C VAL A 64 9.42 6.64 -9.27
N ASP A 65 9.31 7.76 -9.97
CA ASP A 65 10.42 8.32 -10.75
C ASP A 65 11.62 8.69 -9.86
N LYS A 66 11.37 9.37 -8.73
CA LYS A 66 12.39 9.68 -7.71
C LYS A 66 13.07 8.42 -7.17
N CYS A 67 12.31 7.35 -6.90
CA CYS A 67 12.87 6.08 -6.44
C CYS A 67 13.80 5.45 -7.49
N LEU A 68 13.40 5.44 -8.76
CA LEU A 68 14.21 4.94 -9.87
C LEU A 68 15.49 5.75 -10.07
N HIS A 69 15.39 7.08 -10.03
CA HIS A 69 16.54 7.99 -10.13
C HIS A 69 17.51 7.81 -8.96
N ASN A 70 17.00 7.75 -7.72
CA ASN A 70 17.82 7.55 -6.53
C ASN A 70 18.54 6.20 -6.56
N LEU A 71 17.87 5.13 -6.99
CA LEU A 71 18.52 3.83 -7.13
C LEU A 71 19.62 3.88 -8.20
N ALA A 72 19.33 4.45 -9.36
CA ALA A 72 20.31 4.59 -10.44
C ALA A 72 21.52 5.43 -10.02
N LYS A 73 21.33 6.41 -9.14
CA LYS A 73 22.40 7.21 -8.54
C LYS A 73 23.20 6.41 -7.52
N THR A 74 22.54 5.78 -6.54
CA THR A 74 23.19 4.95 -5.51
C THR A 74 24.03 3.84 -6.13
N VAL A 75 23.57 3.23 -7.22
CA VAL A 75 24.31 2.21 -7.95
C VAL A 75 25.54 2.77 -8.68
N ARG A 76 25.47 4.01 -9.18
CA ARG A 76 26.62 4.70 -9.79
C ARG A 76 27.65 5.12 -8.73
N ASP A 77 27.18 5.60 -7.58
CA ASP A 77 28.03 6.14 -6.50
C ASP A 77 28.59 5.03 -5.59
N GLY A 78 27.93 3.86 -5.54
CA GLY A 78 28.30 2.71 -4.71
C GLY A 78 29.40 1.85 -5.32
N ASN A 79 30.65 2.12 -4.91
CA ASN A 79 31.87 1.32 -5.10
C ASN A 79 31.70 -0.13 -5.66
N ASN A 80 32.04 -0.29 -6.94
CA ASN A 80 32.68 -1.44 -7.61
C ASN A 80 32.15 -2.90 -7.47
N LYS A 81 31.16 -3.22 -6.64
CA LYS A 81 30.71 -4.63 -6.47
C LYS A 81 29.56 -5.06 -7.37
N SER A 82 28.78 -4.11 -7.89
CA SER A 82 27.60 -4.38 -8.74
C SER A 82 27.83 -4.01 -10.21
N GLN A 83 28.95 -3.34 -10.51
CA GLN A 83 29.32 -2.90 -11.85
C GLN A 83 30.08 -4.02 -12.55
N SER A 84 29.55 -4.53 -13.66
CA SER A 84 30.31 -5.38 -14.55
C SER A 84 31.27 -4.55 -15.39
N ASN A 85 32.34 -5.20 -15.89
CA ASN A 85 33.38 -4.56 -16.70
C ASN A 85 32.87 -3.84 -17.97
N ASP A 86 31.60 -4.03 -18.35
CA ASP A 86 30.94 -3.42 -19.50
C ASP A 86 30.04 -2.21 -19.14
N GLY A 87 30.10 -1.71 -17.91
CA GLY A 87 29.31 -0.56 -17.45
C GLY A 87 27.85 -0.89 -17.13
N ARG A 88 27.45 -2.16 -17.14
CA ARG A 88 26.12 -2.58 -16.63
C ARG A 88 26.18 -2.73 -15.11
N PHE A 89 25.02 -2.61 -14.49
CA PHE A 89 24.86 -2.79 -13.06
C PHE A 89 23.80 -3.84 -12.73
N LYS A 90 24.04 -4.59 -11.67
CA LYS A 90 23.11 -5.60 -11.15
C LYS A 90 22.38 -5.06 -9.91
N ILE A 91 21.05 -5.10 -9.96
CA ILE A 91 20.18 -4.80 -8.82
C ILE A 91 19.27 -6.00 -8.52
N SER A 92 18.88 -6.14 -7.26
CA SER A 92 17.82 -7.09 -6.88
C SER A 92 16.47 -6.52 -7.34
N LEU A 93 15.74 -7.27 -8.16
CA LEU A 93 14.40 -6.86 -8.59
C LEU A 93 13.44 -6.75 -7.40
N LEU A 94 13.57 -7.64 -6.41
CA LEU A 94 12.76 -7.59 -5.19
C LEU A 94 13.05 -6.30 -4.41
N GLU A 95 14.32 -5.95 -4.24
CA GLU A 95 14.72 -4.70 -3.58
C GLU A 95 14.17 -3.48 -4.32
N LEU A 96 14.28 -3.47 -5.65
CA LEU A 96 13.71 -2.41 -6.47
C LEU A 96 12.21 -2.25 -6.24
N CYS A 97 11.45 -3.35 -6.25
CA CYS A 97 10.02 -3.32 -5.97
C CYS A 97 9.72 -2.89 -4.52
N THR A 98 10.50 -3.34 -3.54
CA THR A 98 10.36 -2.89 -2.14
C THR A 98 10.57 -1.38 -2.05
N GLN A 99 11.62 -0.82 -2.65
CA GLN A 99 11.87 0.62 -2.58
C GLN A 99 10.76 1.42 -3.28
N ILE A 100 10.33 1.02 -4.48
CA ILE A 100 9.27 1.74 -5.19
C ILE A 100 7.93 1.71 -4.45
N PHE A 101 7.51 0.53 -3.99
CA PHE A 101 6.15 0.36 -3.46
C PHE A 101 6.09 0.46 -1.94
N VAL A 102 7.07 -0.03 -1.20
CA VAL A 102 7.08 0.15 0.26
C VAL A 102 7.51 1.58 0.59
N HIS A 103 8.71 2.00 0.18
CA HIS A 103 9.14 3.36 0.48
C HIS A 103 8.30 4.40 -0.28
N GLY A 104 8.21 4.29 -1.62
CA GLY A 104 7.50 5.27 -2.44
C GLY A 104 6.01 5.44 -2.06
N THR A 105 5.25 4.36 -1.86
CA THR A 105 3.83 4.49 -1.46
C THR A 105 3.69 4.98 -0.02
N THR A 106 4.59 4.62 0.89
CA THR A 106 4.56 5.16 2.26
C THR A 106 4.75 6.68 2.25
N THR A 107 5.72 7.19 1.50
CA THR A 107 5.91 8.64 1.31
C THR A 107 4.68 9.29 0.69
N VAL A 108 4.08 8.67 -0.33
CA VAL A 108 2.92 9.24 -1.02
C VAL A 108 1.69 9.34 -0.11
N PHE A 109 1.50 8.39 0.80
CA PHE A 109 0.35 8.42 1.70
C PHE A 109 0.59 9.30 2.93
N PHE A 110 1.77 9.20 3.54
CA PHE A 110 2.08 9.78 4.86
C PHE A 110 3.06 10.96 4.81
N GLY A 111 3.56 11.33 3.64
CA GLY A 111 4.56 12.39 3.50
C GLY A 111 5.95 11.99 3.97
N ASP A 112 6.90 12.92 3.86
CA ASP A 112 8.31 12.66 4.21
C ASP A 112 8.52 12.55 5.73
N LYS A 113 7.64 13.15 6.54
CA LYS A 113 7.75 13.15 8.00
C LYS A 113 7.70 11.78 8.66
N ILE A 114 7.14 10.77 8.00
CA ILE A 114 7.15 9.41 8.54
C ILE A 114 8.57 8.83 8.63
N TRP A 115 9.47 9.27 7.75
CA TRP A 115 10.86 8.82 7.74
C TRP A 115 11.67 9.44 8.88
N ASP A 116 11.38 10.69 9.27
CA ASP A 116 11.98 11.33 10.45
C ASP A 116 11.68 10.55 11.75
N VAL A 117 10.54 9.85 11.80
CA VAL A 117 10.14 9.02 12.95
C VAL A 117 10.85 7.68 12.93
N ASN A 118 10.95 7.03 11.78
CA ASN A 118 11.59 5.72 11.64
C ASN A 118 12.30 5.59 10.30
N HIS A 119 13.61 5.81 10.32
CA HIS A 119 14.50 5.62 9.17
C HIS A 119 14.58 4.15 8.72
N SER A 120 14.26 3.21 9.63
CA SER A 120 14.29 1.77 9.38
C SER A 120 12.89 1.15 9.20
N PHE A 121 11.93 1.96 8.72
CA PHE A 121 10.56 1.52 8.52
C PHE A 121 10.47 0.41 7.46
N VAL A 122 11.24 0.50 6.37
CA VAL A 122 11.24 -0.51 5.31
C VAL A 122 11.70 -1.87 5.86
N GLU A 123 12.78 -1.93 6.64
CA GLU A 123 13.27 -3.18 7.23
C GLU A 123 12.27 -3.75 8.25
N SER A 124 11.60 -2.87 9.00
CA SER A 124 10.53 -3.27 9.93
C SER A 124 9.34 -3.88 9.18
N PHE A 125 8.96 -3.28 8.04
CA PHE A 125 7.90 -3.76 7.18
C PHE A 125 8.26 -5.09 6.51
N GLU A 126 9.48 -5.26 6.01
CA GLU A 126 9.95 -6.52 5.44
C GLU A 126 9.97 -7.65 6.47
N LEU A 127 10.42 -7.35 7.70
CA LEU A 127 10.38 -8.33 8.79
C LEU A 127 8.94 -8.72 9.13
N TRP A 128 8.02 -7.75 9.17
CA TRP A 128 6.60 -8.00 9.33
C TRP A 128 6.07 -8.89 8.21
N GLU A 129 6.32 -8.55 6.95
CA GLU A 129 5.88 -9.33 5.78
C GLU A 129 6.34 -10.78 5.81
N ARG A 130 7.58 -11.03 6.24
CA ARG A 130 8.12 -12.38 6.35
C ARG A 130 7.49 -13.20 7.49
N THR A 131 6.94 -12.53 8.49
CA THR A 131 6.54 -13.16 9.76
C THR A 131 5.06 -12.99 10.11
N ASN A 132 4.30 -12.21 9.34
CA ASN A 132 2.88 -11.92 9.57
C ASN A 132 1.98 -13.16 9.48
N TRP A 133 2.44 -14.25 8.86
CA TRP A 133 1.73 -15.53 8.92
C TRP A 133 1.53 -15.98 10.38
N LYS A 134 2.50 -15.71 11.27
CA LYS A 134 2.37 -16.01 12.71
C LYS A 134 1.22 -15.24 13.34
N PHE A 135 1.02 -14.00 12.92
CA PHE A 135 -0.11 -13.17 13.32
C PHE A 135 -1.44 -13.74 12.80
N MET A 136 -1.50 -14.12 11.51
CA MET A 136 -2.70 -14.69 10.89
C MET A 136 -3.14 -16.01 11.53
N PHE A 137 -2.18 -16.83 11.95
CA PHE A 137 -2.43 -18.10 12.64
C PHE A 137 -2.49 -17.97 14.18
N GLN A 138 -2.46 -16.73 14.72
CA GLN A 138 -2.52 -16.46 16.16
C GLN A 138 -1.49 -17.26 16.98
N MET A 139 -0.27 -17.38 16.44
CA MET A 139 0.82 -18.08 17.11
C MET A 139 1.20 -17.37 18.42
N PRO A 140 1.42 -18.10 19.53
CA PRO A 140 1.78 -17.49 20.82
C PRO A 140 3.02 -16.59 20.72
N ASP A 141 3.03 -15.48 21.46
CA ASP A 141 4.13 -14.48 21.43
C ASP A 141 5.51 -15.10 21.67
N LEU A 142 5.59 -16.14 22.51
CA LEU A 142 6.84 -16.88 22.77
C LEU A 142 7.49 -17.41 21.49
N MET A 143 6.69 -17.80 20.50
CA MET A 143 7.13 -18.35 19.19
C MET A 143 7.16 -17.28 18.08
N SER A 144 6.73 -16.06 18.39
CA SER A 144 6.47 -14.99 17.42
C SER A 144 7.22 -13.70 17.76
N LYS A 145 8.32 -13.77 18.52
CA LYS A 145 9.09 -12.60 18.97
C LYS A 145 9.57 -11.70 17.84
N ASP A 146 9.93 -12.28 16.69
CA ASP A 146 10.30 -11.55 15.48
C ASP A 146 9.12 -10.77 14.88
N MET A 147 7.95 -11.41 14.78
CA MET A 147 6.70 -10.79 14.33
C MET A 147 6.24 -9.69 15.28
N VAL A 148 6.27 -9.95 16.59
CA VAL A 148 5.92 -8.99 17.64
C VAL A 148 6.84 -7.77 17.57
N LYS A 149 8.16 -7.98 17.45
CA LYS A 149 9.12 -6.89 17.30
C LYS A 149 8.81 -6.02 16.06
N ALA A 150 8.53 -6.65 14.91
CA ALA A 150 8.21 -5.93 13.68
C ALA A 150 6.91 -5.15 13.79
N ARG A 151 5.85 -5.80 14.32
CA ARG A 151 4.55 -5.19 14.58
C ARG A 151 4.68 -3.95 15.46
N ASP A 152 5.37 -4.09 16.60
CA ASP A 152 5.49 -3.03 17.59
C ASP A 152 6.32 -1.86 17.05
N ALA A 153 7.36 -2.11 16.24
CA ALA A 153 8.11 -1.07 15.55
C ALA A 153 7.24 -0.28 14.55
N LEU A 154 6.39 -0.97 13.79
CA LEU A 154 5.46 -0.33 12.86
C LEU A 154 4.41 0.50 13.61
N ILE A 155 3.78 -0.07 14.65
CA ILE A 155 2.80 0.66 15.49
C ILE A 155 3.45 1.89 16.12
N ALA A 156 4.65 1.76 16.70
CA ALA A 156 5.38 2.88 17.29
C ALA A 156 5.71 3.97 16.26
N THR A 157 5.99 3.60 15.00
CA THR A 157 6.18 4.58 13.92
C THR A 157 4.91 5.38 13.68
N PHE A 158 3.76 4.72 13.55
CA PHE A 158 2.50 5.42 13.32
C PHE A 158 2.07 6.25 14.53
N ALA A 159 2.31 5.78 15.76
CA ALA A 159 2.08 6.55 16.97
C ALA A 159 2.95 7.82 17.00
N GLY A 160 4.25 7.69 16.72
CA GLY A 160 5.17 8.81 16.61
C GLY A 160 4.75 9.81 15.53
N TYR A 161 4.39 9.31 14.34
CA TYR A 161 3.92 10.14 13.24
C TYR A 161 2.62 10.90 13.58
N LEU A 162 1.64 10.24 14.20
CA LEU A 162 0.37 10.87 14.61
C LEU A 162 0.53 11.88 15.75
N SER A 163 1.63 11.80 16.51
CA SER A 163 1.97 12.78 17.55
C SER A 163 2.50 14.10 16.98
N ILE A 164 2.98 14.10 15.74
CA ILE A 164 3.44 15.32 15.06
C ILE A 164 2.23 16.18 14.69
N PRO A 165 2.25 17.51 14.95
CA PRO A 165 1.18 18.41 14.56
C PRO A 165 0.84 18.30 13.06
N THR A 166 -0.46 18.31 12.73
CA THR A 166 -0.92 18.19 11.34
C THR A 166 -0.34 19.28 10.42
N SER A 167 -0.04 20.47 10.97
CA SER A 167 0.62 21.57 10.24
C SER A 167 2.01 21.21 9.71
N GLU A 168 2.70 20.28 10.35
CA GLU A 168 4.04 19.82 9.97
C GLU A 168 4.01 18.59 9.05
N ARG A 169 2.83 17.99 8.85
CA ARG A 169 2.60 16.81 8.00
C ARG A 169 1.68 17.14 6.81
N GLY A 170 1.88 18.32 6.21
CA GLY A 170 0.97 18.89 5.22
C GLY A 170 0.87 18.11 3.90
N ASP A 171 1.90 17.31 3.60
CA ASP A 171 2.11 16.53 2.38
C ASP A 171 1.43 15.15 2.37
N MET A 172 0.79 14.73 3.47
CA MET A 172 0.04 13.48 3.49
C MET A 172 -1.19 13.52 2.54
N CYS A 173 -1.59 12.38 2.01
CA CYS A 173 -2.69 12.31 1.05
C CYS A 173 -4.06 12.51 1.71
N TRP A 174 -5.08 12.82 0.88
CA TRP A 174 -6.44 13.08 1.38
C TRP A 174 -7.00 11.90 2.19
N PHE A 175 -6.78 10.66 1.74
CA PHE A 175 -7.21 9.47 2.47
C PHE A 175 -6.68 9.45 3.91
N VAL A 176 -5.38 9.67 4.12
CA VAL A 176 -4.78 9.69 5.46
C VAL A 176 -5.36 10.83 6.30
N LYS A 177 -5.52 12.03 5.73
CA LYS A 177 -6.15 13.17 6.42
C LYS A 177 -7.56 12.85 6.89
N SER A 178 -8.37 12.23 6.02
CA SER A 178 -9.76 11.87 6.32
C SER A 178 -9.86 10.77 7.37
N VAL A 179 -9.03 9.73 7.28
CA VAL A 179 -8.98 8.67 8.29
C VAL A 179 -8.54 9.23 9.64
N GLU A 180 -7.45 10.00 9.68
CA GLU A 180 -6.97 10.60 10.92
C GLU A 180 -8.04 11.50 11.56
N GLY A 181 -8.64 12.41 10.78
CA GLY A 181 -9.69 13.31 11.28
C GLY A 181 -10.87 12.55 11.87
N MET A 182 -11.34 11.51 11.18
CA MET A 182 -12.40 10.64 11.68
C MET A 182 -12.02 9.92 12.99
N LEU A 183 -10.82 9.33 13.07
CA LEU A 183 -10.38 8.61 14.27
C LEU A 183 -10.30 9.54 15.50
N ARG A 184 -9.85 10.78 15.32
CA ARG A 184 -9.86 11.82 16.37
C ARG A 184 -11.29 12.23 16.73
N ASP A 185 -12.15 12.42 15.74
CA ASP A 185 -13.55 12.80 15.96
C ASP A 185 -14.33 11.76 16.78
N VAL A 186 -14.02 10.46 16.64
CA VAL A 186 -14.62 9.38 17.44
C VAL A 186 -13.88 9.11 18.76
N GLY A 187 -12.90 9.94 19.12
CA GLY A 187 -12.23 9.91 20.42
C GLY A 187 -11.16 8.84 20.58
N LEU A 188 -10.53 8.37 19.50
CA LEU A 188 -9.41 7.42 19.61
C LEU A 188 -8.06 8.10 19.89
N ASP A 189 -8.00 9.42 19.98
CA ASP A 189 -6.77 10.17 20.27
C ASP A 189 -6.64 10.65 21.72
N VAL A 190 -7.50 10.16 22.61
CA VAL A 190 -7.48 10.47 24.04
C VAL A 190 -7.24 9.21 24.86
N GLY A 191 -6.71 9.38 26.08
CA GLY A 191 -6.66 8.29 27.06
C GLY A 191 -5.71 7.14 26.72
N LEU A 192 -6.20 5.91 26.92
CA LEU A 192 -5.48 4.66 26.69
C LEU A 192 -5.56 4.22 25.21
N GLU A 193 -6.32 4.96 24.40
CA GLU A 193 -6.69 4.62 23.02
C GLU A 193 -5.73 5.21 21.98
N VAL A 194 -4.75 6.02 22.37
CA VAL A 194 -3.76 6.62 21.46
C VAL A 194 -3.00 5.54 20.67
N ASP A 195 -2.66 4.43 21.33
CA ASP A 195 -2.04 3.27 20.69
C ASP A 195 -3.01 2.53 19.75
N ASP A 196 -4.31 2.59 20.03
CA ASP A 196 -5.34 2.02 19.17
C ASP A 196 -5.48 2.81 17.88
N MET A 197 -5.40 4.14 17.95
CA MET A 197 -5.37 5.00 16.77
C MET A 197 -4.21 4.65 15.84
N ALA A 198 -3.02 4.35 16.37
CA ALA A 198 -1.84 4.00 15.57
C ALA A 198 -1.92 2.60 14.91
N LYS A 199 -2.64 1.65 15.52
CA LYS A 199 -2.86 0.30 14.94
C LYS A 199 -3.71 0.35 13.67
N ILE A 200 -4.59 1.33 13.53
CA ILE A 200 -5.46 1.49 12.36
C ILE A 200 -4.66 1.82 11.09
N PRO A 201 -3.88 2.90 10.99
CA PRO A 201 -3.08 3.21 9.81
C PRO A 201 -2.01 2.13 9.55
N MET A 202 -1.49 1.45 10.59
CA MET A 202 -0.61 0.28 10.41
C MET A 202 -1.29 -0.84 9.61
N LEU A 203 -2.50 -1.25 10.02
CA LEU A 203 -3.24 -2.30 9.30
C LEU A 203 -3.62 -1.88 7.87
N HIS A 204 -3.97 -0.61 7.67
CA HIS A 204 -4.35 -0.10 6.35
C HIS A 204 -3.14 0.06 5.42
N HIS A 205 -2.02 0.56 5.93
CA HIS A 205 -0.74 0.58 5.21
C HIS A 205 -0.36 -0.84 4.75
N TRP A 206 -0.45 -1.80 5.66
CA TRP A 206 -0.21 -3.21 5.33
C TRP A 206 -1.13 -3.72 4.21
N ALA A 207 -2.42 -3.39 4.26
CA ALA A 207 -3.39 -3.78 3.22
C ALA A 207 -3.09 -3.13 1.84
N ILE A 208 -2.64 -1.87 1.82
CA ILE A 208 -2.32 -1.13 0.60
C ILE A 208 -1.03 -1.64 -0.05
N VAL A 209 -0.01 -1.91 0.75
CA VAL A 209 1.36 -2.14 0.26
C VAL A 209 1.73 -3.62 0.21
N GLY A 210 1.26 -4.43 1.16
CA GLY A 210 1.78 -5.79 1.43
C GLY A 210 1.69 -6.79 0.28
N ASN A 211 0.81 -6.54 -0.70
CA ASN A 211 0.69 -7.36 -1.90
C ASN A 211 1.24 -6.69 -3.16
N THR A 212 1.16 -5.36 -3.24
CA THR A 212 1.44 -4.59 -4.46
C THR A 212 2.88 -4.82 -4.94
N TYR A 213 3.87 -4.71 -4.06
CA TYR A 213 5.28 -4.91 -4.44
C TYR A 213 5.58 -6.34 -4.92
N LYS A 214 4.89 -7.35 -4.38
CA LYS A 214 5.05 -8.77 -4.79
C LYS A 214 4.42 -9.02 -6.15
N VAL A 215 3.23 -8.48 -6.39
CA VAL A 215 2.56 -8.56 -7.70
C VAL A 215 3.44 -7.90 -8.76
N THR A 216 3.97 -6.71 -8.49
CA THR A 216 4.88 -6.05 -9.43
C THR A 216 6.18 -6.82 -9.62
N PHE A 217 6.77 -7.37 -8.55
CA PHE A 217 7.94 -8.24 -8.66
C PHE A 217 7.70 -9.38 -9.64
N TRP A 218 6.61 -10.13 -9.48
CA TRP A 218 6.29 -11.26 -10.36
C TRP A 218 5.97 -10.83 -11.79
N ALA A 219 5.21 -9.74 -11.97
CA ALA A 219 4.92 -9.20 -13.30
C ALA A 219 6.20 -8.83 -14.05
N VAL A 220 7.08 -8.07 -13.42
CA VAL A 220 8.36 -7.69 -14.03
C VAL A 220 9.25 -8.91 -14.22
N ALA A 221 9.30 -9.86 -13.27
CA ALA A 221 10.09 -11.08 -13.39
C ALA A 221 9.68 -11.93 -14.60
N TYR A 222 8.38 -12.12 -14.85
CA TYR A 222 7.90 -12.85 -16.02
C TYR A 222 8.18 -12.11 -17.32
N LEU A 223 8.00 -10.78 -17.35
CA LEU A 223 8.32 -9.95 -18.51
C LEU A 223 9.81 -10.06 -18.86
N VAL A 224 10.72 -9.85 -17.91
CA VAL A 224 12.17 -9.89 -18.20
C VAL A 224 12.67 -11.29 -18.53
N HIS A 225 11.98 -12.34 -18.07
CA HIS A 225 12.31 -13.72 -18.41
C HIS A 225 11.87 -14.09 -19.84
N ASN A 226 10.75 -13.54 -20.33
CA ASN A 226 10.25 -13.75 -21.68
C ASN A 226 10.39 -12.48 -22.53
N LYS A 227 11.51 -12.37 -23.25
CA LYS A 227 11.84 -11.20 -24.07
C LYS A 227 10.76 -10.86 -25.11
N SER A 228 10.19 -11.88 -25.75
CA SER A 228 9.16 -11.66 -26.78
C SER A 228 7.90 -11.05 -26.15
N LEU A 229 7.50 -11.51 -24.97
CA LEU A 229 6.39 -10.91 -24.22
C LEU A 229 6.71 -9.48 -23.78
N LEU A 230 7.92 -9.22 -23.27
CA LEU A 230 8.35 -7.87 -22.89
C LEU A 230 8.29 -6.92 -24.09
N GLU A 231 8.80 -7.32 -25.24
CA GLU A 231 8.78 -6.53 -26.47
C GLU A 231 7.33 -6.22 -26.89
N SER A 232 6.45 -7.21 -26.92
CA SER A 232 5.03 -7.01 -27.26
C SER A 232 4.30 -6.09 -26.28
N VAL A 233 4.54 -6.23 -24.97
CA VAL A 233 3.95 -5.34 -23.96
C VAL A 233 4.52 -3.93 -24.09
N CYS A 234 5.83 -3.78 -24.34
CA CYS A 234 6.45 -2.48 -24.58
C CYS A 234 5.86 -1.77 -25.81
N GLU A 235 5.62 -2.51 -26.90
CA GLU A 235 4.95 -1.99 -28.11
C GLU A 235 3.51 -1.55 -27.80
N GLU A 236 2.76 -2.36 -27.05
CA GLU A 236 1.39 -2.08 -26.65
C GLU A 236 1.27 -0.79 -25.80
N ILE A 237 2.17 -0.57 -24.85
CA ILE A 237 2.15 0.61 -23.98
C ILE A 237 2.86 1.83 -24.58
N ALA A 238 3.59 1.68 -25.69
CA ALA A 238 4.35 2.76 -26.30
C ALA A 238 3.51 4.04 -26.55
N PRO A 239 2.26 3.95 -27.05
CA PRO A 239 1.41 5.12 -27.27
C PRO A 239 1.01 5.85 -25.98
N ALA A 240 1.07 5.18 -24.82
CA ALA A 240 0.81 5.78 -23.52
C ALA A 240 2.00 6.56 -22.97
N SER A 241 3.20 6.39 -23.54
CA SER A 241 4.44 6.96 -23.01
C SER A 241 4.93 8.12 -23.87
N THR A 242 5.17 9.27 -23.25
CA THR A 242 5.84 10.42 -23.89
C THR A 242 7.15 10.69 -23.16
N ARG A 243 8.26 10.69 -23.90
CA ARG A 243 9.58 11.04 -23.36
C ARG A 243 9.89 12.49 -23.71
N PHE A 244 10.39 13.24 -22.74
CA PHE A 244 10.80 14.63 -22.94
C PHE A 244 12.03 14.96 -22.08
N ILE A 245 12.70 16.05 -22.42
CA ILE A 245 13.77 16.62 -21.61
C ILE A 245 13.19 17.88 -20.95
N ASP A 246 13.33 18.02 -19.63
CA ASP A 246 12.86 19.21 -18.92
C ASP A 246 13.78 20.42 -19.15
N GLY A 247 13.40 21.57 -18.56
CA GLY A 247 14.20 22.80 -18.65
C GLY A 247 15.59 22.71 -18.00
N GLU A 248 15.84 21.68 -17.20
CA GLU A 248 17.11 21.41 -16.51
C GLU A 248 17.99 20.40 -17.26
N GLY A 249 17.50 19.85 -18.38
CA GLY A 249 18.23 18.87 -19.18
C GLY A 249 18.05 17.43 -18.70
N ASN A 250 17.13 17.16 -17.77
CA ASN A 250 16.87 15.80 -17.29
C ASN A 250 15.83 15.09 -18.18
N TRP A 251 16.06 13.80 -18.43
CA TRP A 251 15.11 12.96 -19.12
C TRP A 251 13.92 12.63 -18.21
N ASN A 252 12.72 12.84 -18.72
CA ASN A 252 11.46 12.58 -18.04
C ASN A 252 10.53 11.73 -18.91
N VAL A 253 9.66 10.97 -18.25
CA VAL A 253 8.62 10.17 -18.91
C VAL A 253 7.26 10.57 -18.35
N CYS A 254 6.35 10.95 -19.22
CA CYS A 254 4.92 11.07 -18.91
C CYS A 254 4.22 9.80 -19.36
N ILE A 255 3.39 9.23 -18.49
CA ILE A 255 2.59 8.03 -18.77
C ILE A 255 1.12 8.45 -18.75
N ASN A 256 0.38 8.11 -19.79
CA ASN A 256 -1.07 8.24 -19.80
C ASN A 256 -1.67 7.05 -19.04
N GLU A 257 -1.96 7.25 -17.75
CA GLU A 257 -2.43 6.20 -16.86
C GLU A 257 -3.78 5.64 -17.32
N SER A 258 -4.66 6.52 -17.84
CA SER A 258 -5.97 6.13 -18.36
C SER A 258 -5.86 5.24 -19.61
N TYR A 259 -4.81 5.40 -20.41
CA TYR A 259 -4.52 4.50 -21.53
C TYR A 259 -4.07 3.14 -20.99
N THR A 260 -3.11 3.11 -20.07
CA THR A 260 -2.55 1.86 -19.52
C THR A 260 -3.55 1.06 -18.68
N ALA A 261 -4.53 1.73 -18.07
CA ALA A 261 -5.56 1.09 -17.26
C ALA A 261 -6.74 0.54 -18.09
N ASP A 262 -6.81 0.87 -19.38
CA ASP A 262 -7.89 0.42 -20.25
C ASP A 262 -7.51 -0.93 -20.88
N ALA A 263 -8.09 -2.02 -20.37
CA ALA A 263 -7.84 -3.38 -20.86
C ALA A 263 -8.19 -3.58 -22.34
N SER A 264 -9.01 -2.70 -22.94
CA SER A 264 -9.27 -2.75 -24.39
C SER A 264 -8.11 -2.18 -25.22
N ARG A 265 -7.28 -1.32 -24.62
CA ARG A 265 -6.07 -0.74 -25.23
C ARG A 265 -4.80 -1.47 -24.85
N CYS A 266 -4.74 -1.99 -23.63
CA CYS A 266 -3.59 -2.73 -23.11
C CYS A 266 -3.96 -4.17 -22.68
N PRO A 267 -4.48 -5.01 -23.60
CA PRO A 267 -4.91 -6.36 -23.27
C PRO A 267 -3.77 -7.29 -22.85
N LEU A 268 -2.55 -7.13 -23.36
CA LEU A 268 -1.40 -7.95 -22.94
C LEU A 268 -0.91 -7.55 -21.56
N LEU A 269 -0.82 -6.25 -21.26
CA LEU A 269 -0.48 -5.77 -19.93
C LEU A 269 -1.50 -6.28 -18.89
N ASP A 270 -2.80 -6.15 -19.18
CA ASP A 270 -3.88 -6.66 -18.33
C ASP A 270 -3.79 -8.19 -18.14
N ALA A 271 -3.53 -8.93 -19.21
CA ALA A 271 -3.36 -10.39 -19.15
C ALA A 271 -2.15 -10.79 -18.30
N VAL A 272 -1.02 -10.09 -18.40
CA VAL A 272 0.17 -10.34 -17.56
C VAL A 272 -0.15 -10.13 -16.09
N ILE A 273 -0.79 -9.01 -15.74
CA ILE A 273 -1.17 -8.70 -14.37
C ILE A 273 -2.17 -9.75 -13.85
N SER A 274 -3.19 -10.08 -14.65
CA SER A 274 -4.21 -11.08 -14.32
C SER A 274 -3.59 -12.46 -14.10
N GLU A 275 -2.63 -12.87 -14.92
CA GLU A 275 -1.94 -14.15 -14.80
C GLU A 275 -1.05 -14.21 -13.56
N VAL A 276 -0.37 -13.10 -13.24
CA VAL A 276 0.39 -12.97 -11.98
C VAL A 276 -0.55 -13.07 -10.78
N LEU A 277 -1.71 -12.42 -10.82
CA LEU A 277 -2.69 -12.52 -9.75
C LEU A 277 -3.21 -13.96 -9.62
N ARG A 278 -3.48 -14.64 -10.74
CA ARG A 278 -3.93 -16.03 -10.77
C ARG A 278 -2.91 -17.00 -10.15
N LEU A 279 -1.62 -16.77 -10.39
CA LEU A 279 -0.53 -17.64 -9.92
C LEU A 279 -0.03 -17.27 -8.52
N GLY A 280 0.05 -15.98 -8.21
CA GLY A 280 0.72 -15.43 -7.04
C GLY A 280 -0.20 -15.06 -5.89
N VAL A 281 -1.47 -14.74 -6.15
CA VAL A 281 -2.44 -14.43 -5.10
C VAL A 281 -3.10 -15.72 -4.62
N SER A 282 -2.45 -16.39 -3.68
CA SER A 282 -3.15 -17.29 -2.79
C SER A 282 -3.76 -16.49 -1.65
N THR A 283 -4.98 -15.96 -1.81
CA THR A 283 -5.82 -15.61 -0.65
C THR A 283 -6.17 -16.91 0.08
N ALA A 284 -5.24 -17.39 0.91
CA ALA A 284 -5.33 -18.68 1.58
C ALA A 284 -6.43 -18.74 2.67
N LEU A 285 -7.12 -17.63 2.93
CA LEU A 285 -8.09 -17.49 4.00
C LEU A 285 -9.30 -16.67 3.56
N ASN A 286 -10.19 -17.25 2.75
CA ASN A 286 -11.61 -16.90 2.85
C ASN A 286 -12.18 -17.60 4.09
N SER A 287 -11.82 -17.11 5.28
CA SER A 287 -12.40 -17.62 6.53
C SER A 287 -13.78 -16.99 6.73
N SER A 288 -14.82 -17.62 6.22
CA SER A 288 -16.19 -17.33 6.65
C SER A 288 -16.47 -18.08 7.95
N PHE A 289 -16.83 -17.34 9.01
CA PHE A 289 -17.45 -17.97 10.17
C PHE A 289 -18.89 -18.33 9.81
N PHE A 290 -19.12 -19.59 9.47
CA PHE A 290 -20.48 -20.10 9.33
C PHE A 290 -21.14 -20.11 10.71
N SER A 291 -22.28 -19.42 10.85
CA SER A 291 -23.17 -19.69 11.98
C SER A 291 -23.68 -21.13 11.86
N ARG A 292 -24.00 -21.77 12.99
CA ARG A 292 -24.34 -23.21 13.12
C ARG A 292 -25.42 -23.76 12.16
N ASN A 293 -26.11 -22.91 11.39
CA ASN A 293 -27.23 -23.28 10.52
C ASN A 293 -26.95 -23.16 9.01
N ALA A 294 -25.72 -22.88 8.60
CA ALA A 294 -25.40 -22.86 7.17
C ALA A 294 -25.15 -24.29 6.67
N SER A 295 -26.14 -24.90 6.04
CA SER A 295 -25.95 -26.11 5.23
C SER A 295 -25.45 -25.72 3.83
N PRO A 296 -24.20 -26.04 3.45
CA PRO A 296 -23.72 -25.83 2.11
C PRO A 296 -24.34 -26.88 1.19
N GLY A 297 -25.11 -26.45 0.18
CA GLY A 297 -25.57 -27.32 -0.91
C GLY A 297 -27.01 -27.84 -0.78
N LYS A 298 -27.98 -27.01 -1.19
CA LYS A 298 -29.14 -27.51 -1.95
C LYS A 298 -29.13 -26.82 -3.31
N LEU A 299 -28.44 -27.44 -4.26
CA LEU A 299 -28.69 -27.19 -5.68
C LEU A 299 -30.11 -27.69 -5.96
N HIS A 300 -31.06 -26.78 -6.07
CA HIS A 300 -32.32 -27.07 -6.72
C HIS A 300 -32.08 -27.02 -8.23
N LEU A 301 -31.94 -28.19 -8.84
CA LEU A 301 -32.20 -28.35 -10.27
C LEU A 301 -33.71 -28.23 -10.46
N VAL A 302 -34.13 -27.19 -11.18
CA VAL A 302 -35.37 -27.16 -11.96
C VAL A 302 -34.97 -26.74 -13.36
#